data_AF-A0A7S0HJ10-F1
#
_entry.id   AF-A0A7S0HJ10-F1
#
_cell.length_a   1.000
_cell.length_b   1.000
_cell.length_c   1.000
_cell.angle_alpha   90.00
_cell.angle_beta   90.00
_cell.angle_gamma   90.00
#
_symmetry.space_group_name_H-M   'P 1'
#
loop_
_entity.id
_entity.type
_entity.pdbx_description
1 polymer ?
#
loop_
_entity_poly.entity_id
_entity_poly.type
_entity_poly.pdbx_seq_one_letter_code
_entity_poly.pdbx_strand_id
1 'polypeptide(L)'
;FCLAGIVLLDNPYLILWMATAICFINLSQELHKWSHMSSSQVSAWINFLQELNIIVSRKSHLAHHRPPFEGNYCIVSGHCNPFLDNTGFFRGLESIVFSITGNMPR
;
A
#
# COMPACT_ATOMS: atom_id res chain seq x y z
N PHE A 1 -19.22 0.72 -25.26
CA PHE A 1 -19.60 0.44 -23.85
C PHE A 1 -20.48 -0.79 -23.65
N CYS A 2 -21.31 -1.23 -24.59
CA CYS A 2 -22.23 -2.36 -24.34
C CYS A 2 -21.64 -3.78 -24.53
N LEU A 3 -20.91 -4.11 -25.61
CA LEU A 3 -20.46 -5.51 -25.79
C LEU A 3 -19.34 -5.93 -24.82
N ALA A 4 -18.32 -5.09 -24.63
CA ALA A 4 -17.24 -5.39 -23.69
C ALA A 4 -17.75 -5.44 -22.23
N GLY A 5 -18.65 -4.54 -21.84
CA GLY A 5 -19.26 -4.58 -20.51
C GLY A 5 -20.08 -5.85 -20.28
N ILE A 6 -20.89 -6.27 -21.27
CA ILE A 6 -21.70 -7.50 -21.18
C ILE A 6 -20.80 -8.74 -21.11
N VAL A 7 -19.80 -8.87 -22.00
CA VAL A 7 -18.87 -10.01 -22.00
C VAL A 7 -18.01 -10.09 -20.73
N LEU A 8 -17.62 -8.94 -20.14
CA LEU A 8 -16.88 -8.91 -18.88
C LEU A 8 -17.77 -9.26 -17.68
N LEU A 9 -19.08 -8.96 -17.75
CA LEU A 9 -20.06 -9.24 -16.69
C LEU A 9 -20.75 -10.61 -16.82
N ASP A 10 -20.58 -11.33 -17.94
CA ASP A 10 -21.11 -12.68 -18.11
C ASP A 10 -20.14 -13.78 -17.63
N ASN A 11 -18.89 -13.43 -17.32
CA ASN A 11 -17.92 -14.37 -16.76
C ASN A 11 -17.85 -14.24 -15.22
N PRO A 12 -18.38 -15.20 -14.44
CA PRO A 12 -18.44 -15.09 -12.99
C PRO A 12 -17.05 -15.05 -12.32
N TYR A 13 -16.05 -15.69 -12.92
CA TYR A 13 -14.67 -15.63 -12.41
C TYR A 13 -14.06 -14.25 -12.57
N LEU A 14 -14.35 -13.59 -13.69
CA LEU A 14 -13.87 -12.23 -13.92
C LEU A 14 -14.55 -11.22 -13.01
N ILE A 15 -15.86 -11.36 -12.81
CA ILE A 15 -16.60 -10.54 -11.83
C ILE A 15 -16.00 -10.72 -10.43
N LEU A 16 -15.77 -11.96 -10.01
CA LEU A 16 -15.18 -12.24 -8.71
C LEU A 16 -13.80 -11.60 -8.60
N TRP A 17 -12.93 -11.79 -9.60
CA TRP A 17 -11.60 -11.19 -9.61
C TRP A 17 -11.67 -9.66 -9.54
N MET A 18 -12.53 -9.02 -10.33
CA MET A 18 -12.70 -7.57 -10.33
C MET A 18 -13.22 -7.06 -8.98
N ALA A 19 -14.26 -7.70 -8.44
CA ALA A 19 -14.83 -7.34 -7.14
C ALA A 19 -13.79 -7.48 -6.03
N THR A 20 -13.05 -8.59 -6.00
CA THR A 20 -11.96 -8.81 -5.05
C THR A 20 -10.85 -7.78 -5.20
N ALA A 21 -10.39 -7.50 -6.42
CA ALA A 21 -9.35 -6.50 -6.67
C ALA A 21 -9.78 -5.10 -6.21
N ILE A 22 -10.99 -4.67 -6.57
CA ILE A 22 -11.56 -3.39 -6.14
C ILE A 22 -11.65 -3.32 -4.62
N CYS A 23 -12.15 -4.36 -3.97
CA CYS A 23 -12.23 -4.43 -2.51
C CYS A 23 -10.86 -4.28 -1.85
N PHE A 24 -9.84 -5.02 -2.31
CA PHE A 24 -8.50 -4.95 -1.73
C PHE A 24 -7.79 -3.62 -2.00
N ILE A 25 -7.99 -3.02 -3.18
CA ILE A 25 -7.47 -1.67 -3.49
C ILE A 25 -8.10 -0.64 -2.54
N ASN A 26 -9.42 -0.66 -2.38
CA ASN A 26 -10.07 0.28 -1.47
C ASN A 26 -9.64 0.05 -0.01
N LEU A 27 -9.51 -1.21 0.40
CA LEU A 27 -9.00 -1.56 1.71
C LEU A 27 -7.57 -1.05 1.92
N SER A 28 -6.66 -1.20 0.95
CA SER A 28 -5.29 -0.69 1.09
C SER A 28 -5.26 0.83 1.23
N GLN A 29 -6.12 1.54 0.49
CA GLN A 29 -6.24 2.99 0.63
C GLN A 29 -6.81 3.41 1.99
N GLU A 30 -7.76 2.66 2.54
CA GLU A 30 -8.34 2.94 3.85
C GLU A 30 -7.32 2.74 4.98
N LEU A 31 -6.55 1.64 4.95
CA LEU A 31 -5.47 1.39 5.90
C LEU A 31 -4.39 2.48 5.84
N HIS A 32 -4.01 2.88 4.62
CA HIS A 32 -3.09 3.99 4.40
C HIS A 32 -3.66 5.30 4.99
N LYS A 33 -4.93 5.62 4.75
CA LYS A 33 -5.58 6.82 5.31
C LYS A 33 -5.49 6.87 6.84
N TRP A 34 -5.76 5.74 7.52
CA TRP A 34 -5.67 5.69 8.99
C TRP A 34 -4.25 5.90 9.53
N SER A 35 -3.22 5.64 8.73
CA SER A 35 -1.82 5.92 9.11
C SER A 35 -1.45 7.41 9.09
N HIS A 36 -2.24 8.24 8.40
CA HIS A 36 -2.11 9.72 8.41
C HIS A 36 -2.93 10.40 9.52
N MET A 37 -3.96 9.73 10.04
CA MET A 37 -4.82 10.26 11.10
C MET A 37 -4.14 10.17 12.47
N SER A 38 -4.52 11.00 13.44
CA SER A 38 -4.04 10.86 14.83
C SER A 38 -4.69 9.65 15.52
N SER A 39 -4.12 9.21 16.66
CA SER A 39 -4.68 8.10 17.44
C SER A 39 -6.08 8.39 18.01
N SER A 40 -6.42 9.66 18.24
CA SER A 40 -7.73 10.09 18.71
C SER A 40 -8.79 10.14 17.61
N GLN A 41 -8.39 10.13 16.33
CA GLN A 41 -9.30 10.21 15.19
C GLN A 41 -9.75 8.83 14.68
N VAL A 42 -9.19 7.74 15.20
CA VAL A 42 -9.57 6.37 14.82
C VAL A 42 -10.07 5.59 16.04
N SER A 43 -10.76 4.47 15.79
CA SER A 43 -11.21 3.57 16.84
C SER A 43 -10.04 2.87 17.54
N ALA A 44 -10.23 2.49 18.82
CA ALA A 44 -9.19 1.84 19.63
C ALA A 44 -8.61 0.56 19.02
N TRP A 45 -9.44 -0.25 18.34
CA TRP A 45 -8.98 -1.48 17.69
C TRP A 45 -8.03 -1.19 16.51
N ILE A 46 -8.20 -0.05 15.80
CA ILE A 46 -7.29 0.37 14.73
C ILE A 46 -5.93 0.72 15.34
N ASN A 47 -5.93 1.48 16.44
CA ASN A 47 -4.70 1.81 17.18
C ASN A 47 -3.96 0.53 17.60
N PHE A 48 -4.69 -0.43 18.17
CA PHE A 48 -4.13 -1.72 18.58
C PHE A 48 -3.49 -2.48 17.40
N LEU A 49 -4.17 -2.59 16.26
CA LEU A 49 -3.61 -3.26 15.08
C LEU A 49 -2.38 -2.54 14.52
N GLN A 50 -2.33 -1.20 14.59
CA GLN A 50 -1.18 -0.41 14.19
C GLN A 50 0.00 -0.56 15.14
N GLU A 51 -0.23 -0.68 16.45
CA GLU A 51 0.81 -0.96 17.44
C GLU A 51 1.45 -2.34 17.21
N LEU A 52 0.63 -3.33 16.83
CA LEU A 52 1.11 -4.66 16.44
C LEU A 52 1.71 -4.72 15.02
N ASN A 53 1.71 -3.62 14.26
CA ASN A 53 2.10 -3.56 12.85
C ASN A 53 1.33 -4.54 11.92
N ILE A 54 0.20 -5.11 12.38
CA ILE A 54 -0.67 -5.95 11.54
C ILE A 54 -1.15 -5.13 10.35
N ILE A 55 -1.56 -3.88 10.62
CA ILE A 55 -1.76 -2.85 9.59
C ILE A 55 -0.67 -1.79 9.71
N VAL A 56 -0.45 -1.01 8.65
CA VAL A 56 0.61 0.00 8.59
C VAL A 56 0.53 0.97 9.77
N SER A 57 1.64 1.11 10.51
CA SER A 57 1.68 1.98 11.68
C SER A 57 1.89 3.43 11.26
N ARG A 58 1.30 4.37 12.01
CA ARG A 58 1.51 5.81 11.81
C ARG A 58 2.98 6.20 11.82
N LYS A 59 3.75 5.62 12.76
CA LYS A 59 5.17 5.94 12.94
C LYS A 59 5.99 5.54 11.72
N SER A 60 5.83 4.30 11.24
CA SER A 60 6.57 3.82 10.06
C SER A 60 6.19 4.60 8.81
N HIS A 61 4.89 4.82 8.60
CA HIS A 61 4.40 5.60 7.47
C HIS A 61 4.88 7.05 7.50
N LEU A 62 4.83 7.71 8.66
CA LEU A 62 5.34 9.07 8.82
C LEU A 62 6.85 9.16 8.57
N ALA A 63 7.61 8.10 8.87
CA ALA A 63 9.03 8.03 8.55
C ALA A 63 9.25 7.97 7.02
N HIS A 64 8.38 7.29 6.26
CA HIS A 64 8.41 7.32 4.80
C HIS A 64 8.24 8.73 4.23
N HIS A 65 7.40 9.57 4.85
CA HIS A 65 7.18 10.96 4.40
C HIS A 65 8.30 11.95 4.79
N ARG A 66 9.44 11.45 5.28
CA ARG A 66 10.57 12.29 5.70
C ARG A 66 11.85 11.90 4.97
N PRO A 67 12.76 12.85 4.71
CA PRO A 67 14.08 12.53 4.19
C PRO A 67 14.77 11.46 5.06
N PRO A 68 15.50 10.51 4.46
CA PRO A 68 15.91 10.48 3.06
C PRO A 68 14.92 9.79 2.08
N PHE A 69 13.69 9.46 2.50
CA PHE A 69 12.65 8.79 1.68
C PHE A 69 12.99 7.38 1.18
N GLU A 70 13.93 6.68 1.84
CA GLU A 70 14.49 5.41 1.33
C GLU A 70 13.85 4.13 1.89
N GLY A 71 12.73 4.22 2.61
CA GLY A 71 12.14 3.05 3.28
C GLY A 71 10.69 3.23 3.69
N ASN A 72 10.14 2.19 4.32
CA ASN A 72 8.75 2.12 4.78
C ASN A 72 7.69 2.29 3.66
N TYR A 73 7.95 1.76 2.46
CA TYR A 73 7.08 1.92 1.29
C TYR A 73 5.72 1.20 1.38
N CYS A 74 5.59 0.15 2.20
CA CYS A 74 4.35 -0.62 2.30
C CYS A 74 3.28 0.08 3.14
N ILE A 75 2.08 0.18 2.56
CA ILE A 75 0.93 0.90 3.13
C ILE A 75 -0.18 0.01 3.70
N VAL A 76 -0.02 -1.31 3.65
CA VAL A 76 -1.05 -2.27 4.10
C VAL A 76 -0.68 -2.82 5.48
N SER A 77 0.42 -3.57 5.57
CA SER A 77 0.93 -4.15 6.82
C SER A 77 2.30 -3.59 7.14
N GLY A 78 2.52 -3.23 8.41
CA GLY A 78 3.83 -2.76 8.87
C GLY A 78 4.89 -3.87 8.89
N HIS A 79 4.49 -5.15 8.97
CA HIS A 79 5.42 -6.29 8.97
C HIS A 79 6.21 -6.43 7.66
N CYS A 80 5.67 -5.96 6.54
CA CYS A 80 6.34 -6.07 5.25
C CYS A 80 7.55 -5.13 5.14
N ASN A 81 7.49 -3.96 5.80
CA ASN A 81 8.52 -2.92 5.67
C ASN A 81 9.90 -3.40 6.15
N PRO A 82 10.08 -3.94 7.37
CA PRO A 82 11.40 -4.41 7.82
C PRO A 82 12.04 -5.43 6.87
N PHE A 83 11.26 -6.36 6.33
CA PHE A 83 11.78 -7.37 5.40
C PHE A 83 12.24 -6.75 4.07
N LEU A 84 11.42 -5.87 3.48
CA LEU A 84 11.71 -5.28 2.17
C LEU A 84 12.78 -4.18 2.25
N ASP A 85 12.81 -3.41 3.33
CA ASP A 85 13.83 -2.39 3.58
C ASP A 85 15.21 -3.06 3.78
N ASN A 86 15.28 -4.14 4.57
CA ASN A 86 16.53 -4.87 4.82
C ASN A 86 17.11 -5.56 3.57
N THR A 87 16.25 -5.90 2.60
CA THR A 87 16.70 -6.50 1.33
C THR A 87 17.05 -5.45 0.28
N GLY A 88 16.78 -4.16 0.54
CA GLY A 88 16.94 -3.09 -0.45
C GLY A 88 16.02 -3.23 -1.65
N PHE A 89 14.91 -3.98 -1.50
CA PHE A 89 14.04 -4.37 -2.63
C PHE A 89 13.55 -3.15 -3.43
N PHE A 90 12.96 -2.16 -2.75
CA PHE A 90 12.45 -0.96 -3.41
C PHE A 90 13.57 -0.06 -3.96
N ARG A 91 14.72 0.01 -3.28
CA ARG A 91 15.91 0.73 -3.77
C ARG A 91 16.45 0.12 -5.07
N GLY A 92 16.39 -1.21 -5.19
CA GLY A 92 16.69 -1.93 -6.43
C GLY A 92 15.73 -1.54 -7.56
N LEU A 93 14.42 -1.53 -7.29
CA LEU A 93 13.41 -1.10 -8.27
C LEU A 93 13.59 0.35 -8.70
N GLU A 94 13.89 1.25 -7.76
CA GLU A 94 14.20 2.64 -8.03
C GLU A 94 15.43 2.80 -8.93
N SER A 95 16.48 2.00 -8.69
CA SER A 95 17.67 1.98 -9.53
C SER A 95 17.38 1.52 -10.96
N ILE A 96 16.47 0.55 -11.13
CA ILE A 96 15.99 0.10 -12.44
C ILE A 96 15.20 1.22 -13.13
N VAL A 97 14.26 1.87 -12.43
CA VAL A 97 13.47 2.98 -12.98
C VAL A 97 14.39 4.14 -13.39
N PHE A 98 15.38 4.48 -12.58
CA PHE A 98 16.37 5.49 -12.92
C PHE A 98 17.18 5.11 -14.16
N SER A 99 17.65 3.85 -14.23
CA SER A 99 18.44 3.38 -15.38
C SER A 99 17.67 3.41 -16.70
N ILE A 100 16.35 3.21 -16.65
CA ILE A 100 15.48 3.22 -17.84
C ILE A 100 15.04 4.65 -18.19
N THR A 101 14.72 5.47 -17.20
CA THR A 101 14.02 6.74 -17.42
C THR A 101 14.85 7.99 -17.16
N GLY A 102 15.99 7.88 -16.48
CA GLY A 102 16.80 9.00 -16.01
C GLY A 102 16.19 9.82 -14.86
N ASN A 103 14.99 9.47 -14.38
CA ASN A 103 14.33 10.19 -13.29
C ASN A 103 14.87 9.72 -11.93
N MET A 104 15.50 10.64 -11.19
CA MET A 104 16.00 10.35 -9.84
C MET A 104 14.84 10.01 -8.90
N PRO A 105 14.99 8.96 -8.06
CA PRO A 105 14.10 8.72 -6.93
C PRO A 105 14.07 9.93 -6.00
N ARG A 106 12.90 10.20 -5.40
CA ARG A 106 12.69 11.38 -4.56
C ARG A 106 13.12 11.14 -3.12
#